data_AF-A0A921AXX2-F1
#
_entry.id   AF-A0A921AXX2-F1
#
_cell.length_a   1.000
_cell.length_b   1.000
_cell.length_c   1.000
_cell.angle_alpha   90.00
_cell.angle_beta   90.00
_cell.angle_gamma   90.00
#
_symmetry.space_group_name_H-M   'P 1'
#
loop_
_entity.id
_entity.type
_entity.pdbx_description
1 polymer ?
#
loop_
_entity_poly.entity_id
_entity_poly.type
_entity_poly.pdbx_seq_one_letter_code
_entity_poly.pdbx_strand_id
1 'polypeptide(L)'
;MLSRQFQIFMHVVECGSFSRAASITYTTPASVMKHINALEERLGLVLFERGSSGVRVTPAGKSLYEDGKKLVSEAQNALKKAKNIKNEMTTLRIGSSFLNSSEALTNICARHKEHFKHYKFSIVPYDDDRDNILSIIASLGERIDLLVGAFNSRKMQACANYFILGSYRLCVALPSGHPLAGKRSLHLKELHGEHLMMVKTGDTEFLDDFAAMLKAEHPQITIEETDYYYDMDTFNLCGQKEVLLL
;
A
#
# COMPACT_ATOMS: atom_id res chain seq x y z
N MET A 1 3.00 -6.99 -27.30
CA MET A 1 2.42 -5.78 -26.67
C MET A 1 0.91 -5.85 -26.83
N LEU A 2 0.14 -5.30 -25.88
CA LEU A 2 -1.32 -5.22 -26.00
C LEU A 2 -1.73 -4.45 -27.26
N SER A 3 -2.85 -4.84 -27.87
CA SER A 3 -3.32 -4.21 -29.11
C SER A 3 -3.61 -2.72 -28.90
N ARG A 4 -3.37 -1.89 -29.93
CA ARG A 4 -3.66 -0.45 -29.90
C ARG A 4 -5.13 -0.16 -29.55
N GLN A 5 -6.04 -1.00 -30.02
CA GLN A 5 -7.47 -0.93 -29.70
C GLN A 5 -7.73 -1.05 -28.19
N PHE A 6 -7.04 -1.99 -27.53
CA PHE A 6 -7.17 -2.19 -26.09
C PHE A 6 -6.62 -1.01 -25.29
N GLN A 7 -5.47 -0.45 -25.69
CA GLN A 7 -4.91 0.74 -25.05
C GLN A 7 -5.85 1.95 -25.18
N ILE A 8 -6.45 2.14 -26.35
CA ILE A 8 -7.43 3.21 -26.58
C ILE A 8 -8.67 3.00 -25.72
N PHE A 9 -9.16 1.77 -25.58
CA PHE A 9 -10.24 1.43 -24.66
C PHE A 9 -9.93 1.85 -23.21
N MET A 10 -8.75 1.49 -22.68
CA MET A 10 -8.35 1.87 -21.32
C MET A 10 -8.38 3.40 -21.13
N HIS A 11 -7.82 4.15 -22.08
CA HIS A 11 -7.82 5.61 -22.01
C HIS A 11 -9.21 6.24 -22.13
N VAL A 12 -10.12 5.66 -22.91
CA VAL A 12 -11.50 6.16 -22.99
C VAL A 12 -12.24 5.96 -21.66
N VAL A 13 -12.04 4.83 -20.98
CA VAL A 13 -12.62 4.60 -19.64
C VAL A 13 -12.11 5.64 -18.64
N GLU A 14 -10.80 5.87 -18.59
CA GLU A 14 -10.16 6.86 -17.70
C GLU A 14 -10.64 8.29 -18.00
N CYS A 15 -10.78 8.62 -19.28
CA CYS A 15 -11.17 9.95 -19.70
C CYS A 15 -12.68 10.19 -19.70
N GLY A 16 -13.53 9.15 -19.65
CA GLY A 16 -14.98 9.27 -19.85
C GLY A 16 -15.41 10.03 -21.12
N SER A 17 -14.52 10.15 -22.12
CA SER A 17 -14.73 10.98 -23.31
C SER A 17 -13.80 10.57 -24.44
N PHE A 18 -14.38 10.31 -25.62
CA PHE A 18 -13.61 10.03 -26.83
C PHE A 18 -12.72 11.21 -27.24
N SER A 19 -13.20 12.45 -27.08
CA SER A 19 -12.42 13.63 -27.45
C SER A 19 -11.21 13.83 -26.55
N ARG A 20 -11.36 13.67 -25.23
CA ARG A 20 -10.23 13.73 -24.30
C ARG A 20 -9.23 12.59 -24.53
N ALA A 21 -9.73 11.37 -24.72
CA ALA A 21 -8.88 10.23 -25.04
C ALA A 21 -8.09 10.44 -26.35
N ALA A 22 -8.71 11.06 -27.36
CA ALA A 22 -8.05 11.38 -28.62
C ALA A 22 -6.89 12.36 -28.44
N SER A 23 -7.07 13.39 -27.61
CA SER A 23 -6.01 14.34 -27.27
C SER A 23 -4.80 13.65 -26.60
N ILE A 24 -5.04 12.76 -25.64
CA ILE A 24 -3.96 12.07 -24.91
C ILE A 24 -3.26 11.02 -25.77
N THR A 25 -4.00 10.39 -26.71
CA THR A 25 -3.45 9.38 -27.63
C THR A 25 -2.92 9.95 -28.94
N TYR A 26 -2.83 11.29 -29.04
CA TYR A 26 -2.37 12.02 -30.23
C TYR A 26 -3.08 11.57 -31.52
N THR A 27 -4.40 11.42 -31.47
CA THR A 27 -5.23 10.99 -32.61
C THR A 27 -6.53 11.80 -32.69
N THR A 28 -7.40 11.47 -33.63
CA THR A 28 -8.71 12.13 -33.80
C THR A 28 -9.82 11.38 -33.04
N PRO A 29 -10.89 12.06 -32.59
CA PRO A 29 -12.03 11.39 -31.96
C PRO A 29 -12.67 10.31 -32.84
N ALA A 30 -12.71 10.53 -34.16
CA ALA A 30 -13.19 9.55 -35.14
C ALA A 30 -12.29 8.28 -35.18
N SER A 31 -10.97 8.45 -35.08
CA SER A 31 -10.01 7.36 -35.00
C SER A 31 -10.18 6.55 -33.71
N VAL A 32 -10.33 7.23 -32.56
CA VAL A 32 -10.65 6.58 -31.27
C VAL A 32 -11.93 5.75 -31.40
N MET A 33 -13.01 6.33 -31.93
CA MET A 33 -14.28 5.64 -32.11
C MET A 33 -14.15 4.42 -33.02
N LYS A 34 -13.40 4.52 -34.12
CA LYS A 34 -13.12 3.39 -35.01
C LYS A 34 -12.39 2.26 -34.28
N HIS A 35 -11.41 2.59 -33.43
CA HIS A 35 -10.68 1.61 -32.64
C HIS A 35 -11.56 0.92 -31.60
N ILE A 36 -12.48 1.66 -30.96
CA ILE A 36 -13.44 1.09 -30.01
C ILE A 36 -14.45 0.19 -30.72
N ASN A 37 -15.08 0.64 -31.81
CA ASN A 37 -16.02 -0.18 -32.57
C ASN A 37 -15.39 -1.50 -33.01
N ALA A 38 -14.15 -1.46 -33.52
CA ALA A 38 -13.46 -2.66 -33.96
C ALA A 38 -13.06 -3.59 -32.79
N LEU A 39 -12.88 -3.05 -31.58
CA LEU A 39 -12.67 -3.86 -30.39
C LEU A 39 -13.97 -4.54 -29.95
N GLU A 40 -15.06 -3.79 -29.89
CA GLU A 40 -16.41 -4.26 -29.55
C GLU A 40 -16.86 -5.37 -30.50
N GLU A 41 -16.68 -5.17 -31.81
CA GLU A 41 -16.98 -6.15 -32.85
C GLU A 41 -16.16 -7.43 -32.68
N ARG A 42 -14.84 -7.31 -32.44
CA ARG A 42 -13.96 -8.47 -32.24
C ARG A 42 -14.32 -9.27 -31.00
N LEU A 43 -14.77 -8.61 -29.94
CA LEU A 43 -15.13 -9.26 -28.67
C LEU A 43 -16.58 -9.72 -28.63
N GLY A 44 -17.44 -9.26 -29.54
CA GLY A 44 -18.89 -9.47 -29.46
C GLY A 44 -19.53 -8.79 -28.24
N LEU A 45 -18.94 -7.69 -27.76
CA LEU A 45 -19.34 -6.99 -26.52
C LEU A 45 -19.56 -5.51 -26.79
N VAL A 46 -20.58 -4.93 -26.17
CA VAL A 46 -20.74 -3.47 -26.07
C VAL A 46 -20.03 -3.01 -24.79
N LEU A 47 -18.96 -2.24 -24.94
CA LEU A 47 -18.12 -1.74 -23.85
C LEU A 47 -18.52 -0.32 -23.44
N PHE A 48 -19.14 0.44 -24.34
CA PHE A 48 -19.63 1.79 -24.06
C PHE A 48 -21.06 2.04 -24.54
N GLU A 49 -21.83 2.72 -23.71
CA GLU A 49 -23.08 3.37 -24.07
C GLU A 49 -22.82 4.83 -24.47
N ARG A 50 -23.47 5.27 -25.55
CA ARG A 50 -23.37 6.65 -26.06
C ARG A 50 -24.67 7.38 -25.77
N GLY A 51 -24.58 8.48 -25.04
CA GLY A 51 -25.72 9.32 -24.70
C GLY A 51 -25.46 10.79 -24.99
N SER A 52 -26.49 11.62 -24.83
CA SER A 52 -26.42 13.08 -25.00
C SER A 52 -25.45 13.76 -24.02
N SER A 53 -25.15 13.13 -22.89
CA SER A 53 -24.21 13.59 -21.86
C SER A 53 -22.78 13.05 -22.01
N GLY A 54 -22.49 12.26 -23.05
CA GLY A 54 -21.15 11.72 -23.30
C GLY A 54 -21.09 10.20 -23.37
N VAL A 55 -19.98 9.63 -22.89
CA VAL A 55 -19.66 8.20 -22.99
C VAL A 55 -19.76 7.57 -21.61
N ARG A 56 -20.54 6.48 -21.49
CA ARG A 56 -20.66 5.70 -20.25
C ARG A 56 -20.12 4.29 -20.49
N VAL A 57 -19.28 3.81 -19.57
CA VAL A 57 -18.80 2.43 -19.63
C VAL A 57 -19.91 1.46 -19.21
N THR A 58 -20.07 0.35 -19.93
CA THR A 58 -21.04 -0.71 -19.59
C THR A 58 -20.50 -1.57 -18.43
N PRO A 59 -21.31 -2.44 -17.80
CA PRO A 59 -20.82 -3.43 -16.84
C PRO A 59 -19.73 -4.35 -17.42
N ALA A 60 -19.90 -4.78 -18.68
CA ALA A 60 -18.90 -5.57 -19.41
C ALA A 60 -17.60 -4.77 -19.62
N GLY A 61 -17.72 -3.51 -20.03
CA GLY A 61 -16.58 -2.59 -20.13
C GLY A 61 -15.86 -2.39 -18.79
N LYS A 62 -16.60 -2.23 -17.69
CA LYS A 62 -16.01 -2.07 -16.36
C LYS A 62 -15.23 -3.32 -15.94
N SER A 63 -15.82 -4.51 -16.13
CA SER A 63 -15.13 -5.78 -15.85
C SER A 63 -13.85 -5.92 -16.66
N LEU A 64 -13.91 -5.66 -17.98
CA LEU A 64 -12.75 -5.74 -18.87
C LEU A 64 -11.67 -4.72 -18.52
N TYR A 65 -12.06 -3.53 -18.06
CA TYR A 65 -11.13 -2.50 -17.61
C TYR A 65 -10.37 -2.92 -16.35
N GLU A 66 -11.08 -3.49 -15.36
CA GLU A 66 -10.46 -3.95 -14.11
C GLU A 66 -9.41 -5.04 -14.35
N ASP A 67 -9.73 -6.06 -15.15
CA ASP A 67 -8.77 -7.10 -15.53
C ASP A 67 -7.69 -6.56 -16.49
N GLY A 68 -8.06 -5.61 -17.35
CA GLY A 68 -7.16 -4.95 -18.28
C GLY A 68 -6.03 -4.21 -17.61
N LYS A 69 -6.28 -3.56 -16.46
CA LYS A 69 -5.23 -2.90 -15.67
C LYS A 69 -4.13 -3.89 -15.25
N LYS A 70 -4.52 -5.11 -14.84
CA LYS A 70 -3.58 -6.17 -14.44
C LYS A 70 -2.73 -6.62 -15.64
N LEU A 71 -3.37 -6.91 -16.77
CA LEU A 71 -2.68 -7.32 -18.00
C LEU A 71 -1.69 -6.27 -18.52
N VAL A 72 -2.05 -4.98 -18.47
CA VAL A 72 -1.14 -3.88 -18.86
C VAL A 72 0.08 -3.86 -17.94
N SER A 73 -0.13 -3.96 -16.64
CA SER A 73 0.94 -4.00 -15.64
C SER A 73 1.89 -5.19 -15.88
N GLU A 74 1.35 -6.38 -16.08
CA GLU A 74 2.12 -7.59 -16.38
C GLU A 74 2.94 -7.47 -17.67
N ALA A 75 2.34 -6.96 -18.74
CA ALA A 75 3.04 -6.75 -20.01
C ALA A 75 4.20 -5.75 -19.87
N GLN A 76 3.99 -4.65 -19.12
CA GLN A 76 5.04 -3.68 -18.83
C GLN A 76 6.16 -4.30 -17.98
N ASN A 77 5.81 -5.13 -16.99
CA ASN A 77 6.77 -5.83 -16.14
C ASN A 77 7.61 -6.84 -16.94
N ALA A 78 6.99 -7.59 -17.85
CA ALA A 78 7.69 -8.51 -18.74
C ALA A 78 8.71 -7.77 -19.62
N LEU A 79 8.33 -6.62 -20.20
CA LEU A 79 9.24 -5.79 -21.00
C LEU A 79 10.38 -5.20 -20.16
N LYS A 80 10.09 -4.75 -18.93
CA LYS A 80 11.11 -4.26 -17.99
C LYS A 80 12.11 -5.39 -17.67
N LYS A 81 11.62 -6.58 -17.32
CA LYS A 81 12.46 -7.77 -17.06
C LYS A 81 13.38 -8.09 -18.24
N ALA A 82 12.84 -8.11 -19.47
CA ALA A 82 13.64 -8.36 -20.67
C ALA A 82 14.74 -7.29 -20.90
N LYS A 83 14.42 -5.99 -20.71
CA LYS A 83 15.40 -4.90 -20.83
C LYS A 83 16.47 -4.94 -19.73
N ASN A 84 16.09 -5.37 -18.54
CA ASN A 84 16.97 -5.51 -17.38
C ASN A 84 18.03 -6.59 -17.61
N ILE A 85 17.62 -7.76 -18.14
CA ILE A 85 18.54 -8.83 -18.54
C ILE A 85 19.60 -8.31 -19.53
N LYS A 86 19.18 -7.54 -20.54
CA LYS A 86 20.10 -6.94 -21.53
C LYS A 86 21.14 -6.00 -20.91
N ASN A 87 20.80 -5.33 -19.81
CA ASN A 87 21.67 -4.33 -19.18
C ASN A 87 22.39 -4.87 -17.94
N GLU A 88 22.29 -6.16 -17.63
CA GLU A 88 22.79 -6.77 -16.38
C GLU A 88 22.28 -6.06 -15.10
N MET A 89 21.16 -5.35 -15.20
CA MET A 89 20.58 -4.59 -14.09
C MET A 89 19.41 -5.38 -13.52
N THR A 90 19.43 -5.67 -12.22
CA THR A 90 18.29 -6.28 -11.53
C THR A 90 17.41 -5.20 -10.93
N THR A 91 16.10 -5.20 -11.19
CA THR A 91 15.19 -4.27 -10.50
C THR A 91 14.69 -4.88 -9.21
N LEU A 92 14.91 -4.19 -8.09
CA LEU A 92 14.34 -4.49 -6.78
C LEU A 92 13.10 -3.62 -6.55
N ARG A 93 11.96 -4.26 -6.38
CA ARG A 93 10.67 -3.63 -6.10
C ARG A 93 10.49 -3.57 -4.59
N ILE A 94 10.42 -2.37 -4.04
CA ILE A 94 10.28 -2.16 -2.60
C ILE A 94 8.88 -1.66 -2.32
N GLY A 95 8.11 -2.41 -1.55
CA GLY A 95 6.80 -1.98 -1.08
C GLY A 95 6.96 -0.80 -0.13
N SER A 96 6.15 0.25 -0.31
CA SER A 96 6.16 1.41 0.58
C SER A 96 4.74 1.92 0.79
N SER A 97 4.41 2.22 2.04
CA SER A 97 3.17 2.90 2.42
C SER A 97 3.48 4.08 3.33
N PHE A 98 2.46 4.71 3.91
CA PHE A 98 2.63 5.79 4.87
C PHE A 98 3.20 5.26 6.19
N LEU A 99 2.65 4.16 6.72
CA LEU A 99 3.11 3.56 7.97
C LEU A 99 4.39 2.72 7.82
N ASN A 100 4.62 2.15 6.63
CA ASN A 100 5.74 1.26 6.34
C ASN A 100 6.58 1.83 5.20
N SER A 101 7.25 2.95 5.49
CA SER A 101 8.08 3.65 4.50
C SER A 101 9.32 2.84 4.10
N SER A 102 9.58 2.77 2.80
CA SER A 102 10.81 2.18 2.24
C SER A 102 12.09 2.95 2.58
N GLU A 103 11.98 4.10 3.25
CA GLU A 103 13.08 5.03 3.53
C GLU A 103 14.26 4.36 4.24
N ALA A 104 13.99 3.52 5.25
CA ALA A 104 15.04 2.84 6.01
C ALA A 104 15.93 1.98 5.09
N LEU A 105 15.34 1.21 4.17
CA LEU A 105 16.09 0.40 3.22
C LEU A 105 16.77 1.27 2.16
N THR A 106 16.09 2.29 1.62
CA THR A 106 16.72 3.17 0.62
C THR A 106 17.91 3.93 1.20
N ASN A 107 17.86 4.31 2.48
CA ASN A 107 18.97 4.95 3.19
C ASN A 107 20.15 3.98 3.37
N ILE A 108 19.90 2.71 3.69
CA ILE A 108 20.95 1.67 3.76
C ILE A 108 21.59 1.49 2.37
N CYS A 109 20.78 1.30 1.32
CA CYS A 109 21.28 1.15 -0.04
C CYS A 109 22.09 2.37 -0.51
N ALA A 110 21.66 3.58 -0.14
CA ALA A 110 22.36 4.82 -0.48
C ALA A 110 23.71 4.98 0.23
N ARG A 111 23.90 4.37 1.41
CA ARG A 111 25.21 4.33 2.12
C ARG A 111 26.16 3.30 1.53
N HIS A 112 25.63 2.27 0.88
CA HIS A 112 26.39 1.12 0.36
C HIS A 112 26.32 0.99 -1.18
N LYS A 113 26.29 2.12 -1.90
CA LYS A 113 26.02 2.17 -3.36
C LYS A 113 26.87 1.21 -4.20
N GLU A 114 28.13 1.00 -3.84
CA GLU A 114 29.04 0.08 -4.55
C GLU A 114 28.51 -1.37 -4.57
N HIS A 115 27.88 -1.82 -3.48
CA HIS A 115 27.27 -3.16 -3.41
C HIS A 115 25.94 -3.23 -4.19
N PHE A 116 25.32 -2.08 -4.44
CA PHE A 116 24.02 -1.99 -5.09
C PHE A 116 24.07 -1.47 -6.54
N LYS A 117 25.26 -1.29 -7.12
CA LYS A 117 25.46 -0.68 -8.45
C LYS A 117 24.76 -1.41 -9.61
N HIS A 118 24.51 -2.71 -9.45
CA HIS A 118 23.79 -3.54 -10.42
C HIS A 118 22.28 -3.59 -10.18
N TYR A 119 21.77 -2.86 -9.18
CA TYR A 119 20.36 -2.84 -8.83
C TYR A 119 19.71 -1.50 -9.19
N LYS A 120 18.48 -1.57 -9.72
CA LYS A 120 17.57 -0.43 -9.82
C LYS A 120 16.47 -0.58 -8.79
N PHE A 121 16.21 0.46 -8.02
CA PHE A 121 15.12 0.44 -7.04
C PHE A 121 13.84 0.98 -7.67
N SER A 122 12.73 0.27 -7.46
CA SER A 122 11.39 0.68 -7.86
C SER A 122 10.50 0.67 -6.63
N ILE A 123 10.04 1.84 -6.20
CA ILE A 123 9.09 1.93 -5.10
C ILE A 123 7.71 1.55 -5.62
N VAL A 124 7.05 0.62 -4.95
CA VAL A 124 5.69 0.15 -5.25
C VAL A 124 4.77 0.61 -4.12
N PRO A 125 3.92 1.61 -4.36
CA PRO A 125 3.00 2.09 -3.33
C PRO A 125 1.89 1.07 -3.05
N TYR A 126 1.47 1.01 -1.79
CA TYR A 126 0.27 0.31 -1.33
C TYR A 126 -0.39 1.08 -0.19
N ASP A 127 -1.67 0.81 0.04
CA ASP A 127 -2.49 1.47 1.05
C ASP A 127 -2.38 0.74 2.40
N ASP A 128 -2.32 1.50 3.49
CA ASP A 128 -2.32 0.97 4.86
C ASP A 128 -3.75 0.64 5.31
N ASP A 129 -4.34 -0.40 4.71
CA ASP A 129 -5.68 -0.88 5.04
C ASP A 129 -5.68 -2.26 5.73
N ARG A 130 -6.79 -2.53 6.45
CA ARG A 130 -7.04 -3.71 7.30
C ARG A 130 -6.78 -5.05 6.64
N ASP A 131 -7.19 -5.18 5.39
CA ASP A 131 -7.29 -6.46 4.71
C ASP A 131 -6.11 -6.68 3.76
N ASN A 132 -5.29 -5.65 3.54
CA ASN A 132 -4.33 -5.62 2.46
C ASN A 132 -2.93 -6.05 2.89
N ILE A 133 -2.47 -5.79 4.12
CA ILE A 133 -1.06 -6.06 4.48
C ILE A 133 -0.64 -7.53 4.32
N LEU A 134 -1.50 -8.49 4.67
CA LEU A 134 -1.23 -9.91 4.43
C LEU A 134 -1.20 -10.24 2.94
N SER A 135 -2.03 -9.60 2.13
CA SER A 135 -2.02 -9.74 0.67
C SER A 135 -0.76 -9.11 0.04
N ILE A 136 -0.28 -8.00 0.60
CA ILE A 136 0.99 -7.36 0.23
C ILE A 136 2.15 -8.30 0.54
N ILE A 137 2.18 -8.90 1.74
CA ILE A 137 3.21 -9.90 2.11
C ILE A 137 3.12 -11.13 1.19
N ALA A 138 1.91 -11.63 0.91
CA ALA A 138 1.72 -12.74 -0.02
C ALA A 138 2.18 -12.42 -1.45
N SER A 139 2.23 -11.13 -1.82
CA SER A 139 2.73 -10.68 -3.13
C SER A 139 4.27 -10.58 -3.21
N LEU A 140 5.00 -10.96 -2.15
CA LEU A 140 6.46 -11.03 -2.18
C LEU A 140 6.95 -12.02 -3.25
N GLY A 141 7.92 -11.60 -4.04
CA GLY A 141 8.40 -12.30 -5.24
C GLY A 141 7.56 -12.02 -6.50
N GLU A 142 6.28 -11.69 -6.36
CA GLU A 142 5.38 -11.46 -7.49
C GLU A 142 5.21 -10.00 -7.86
N ARG A 143 4.78 -9.14 -6.93
CA ARG A 143 4.56 -7.69 -7.13
C ARG A 143 5.67 -6.86 -6.49
N ILE A 144 6.13 -7.28 -5.31
CA ILE A 144 7.14 -6.64 -4.50
C ILE A 144 8.25 -7.66 -4.20
N ASP A 145 9.49 -7.22 -4.06
CA ASP A 145 10.62 -8.08 -3.70
C ASP A 145 11.01 -7.91 -2.22
N LEU A 146 10.86 -6.69 -1.69
CA LEU A 146 11.22 -6.35 -0.31
C LEU A 146 10.16 -5.45 0.33
N LEU A 147 9.91 -5.67 1.61
CA LEU A 147 9.03 -4.84 2.44
C LEU A 147 9.79 -4.46 3.71
N VAL A 148 9.56 -3.24 4.20
CA VAL A 148 10.23 -2.69 5.38
C VAL A 148 9.17 -2.16 6.33
N GLY A 149 9.22 -2.56 7.59
CA GLY A 149 8.23 -2.19 8.59
C GLY A 149 8.43 -2.96 9.89
N ALA A 150 7.62 -2.62 10.89
CA ALA A 150 7.60 -3.31 12.18
C ALA A 150 6.63 -4.51 12.12
N PHE A 151 7.10 -5.61 11.52
CA PHE A 151 6.28 -6.82 11.30
C PHE A 151 6.45 -7.82 12.45
N ASN A 152 5.71 -7.61 13.52
CA ASN A 152 5.83 -8.41 14.75
C ASN A 152 4.65 -9.37 14.98
N SER A 153 3.68 -9.41 14.05
CA SER A 153 2.55 -10.33 14.08
C SER A 153 2.97 -11.77 13.78
N ARG A 154 2.42 -12.74 14.53
CA ARG A 154 2.64 -14.18 14.29
C ARG A 154 2.24 -14.60 12.89
N LYS A 155 1.13 -14.05 12.36
CA LYS A 155 0.67 -14.33 10.99
C LYS A 155 1.67 -13.85 9.96
N MET A 156 2.20 -12.64 10.15
CA MET A 156 3.22 -12.07 9.26
C MET A 156 4.49 -12.92 9.29
N GLN A 157 4.97 -13.26 10.48
CA GLN A 157 6.15 -14.10 10.69
C GLN A 157 6.05 -15.47 10.03
N ALA A 158 4.85 -16.04 9.91
CA ALA A 158 4.62 -17.30 9.23
C ALA A 158 4.64 -17.20 7.68
N CYS A 159 4.47 -16.00 7.12
CA CYS A 159 4.30 -15.79 5.67
C CYS A 159 5.58 -15.38 4.94
N ALA A 160 6.64 -14.97 5.64
CA ALA A 160 7.85 -14.47 5.01
C ALA A 160 9.10 -14.68 5.88
N ASN A 161 10.28 -14.56 5.25
CA ASN A 161 11.54 -14.48 5.96
C ASN A 161 11.84 -13.03 6.35
N TYR A 162 12.42 -12.83 7.54
CA TYR A 162 12.68 -11.51 8.11
C TYR A 162 14.16 -11.28 8.36
N PHE A 163 14.62 -10.06 8.06
CA PHE A 163 15.94 -9.58 8.42
C PHE A 163 15.80 -8.42 9.38
N ILE A 164 16.39 -8.56 10.57
CA ILE A 164 16.35 -7.50 11.59
C ILE A 164 17.29 -6.38 11.16
N LEU A 165 16.72 -5.23 10.81
CA LEU A 165 17.49 -4.01 10.49
C LEU A 165 17.82 -3.18 11.74
N GLY A 166 17.04 -3.34 12.80
CA GLY A 166 17.17 -2.59 14.04
C GLY A 166 15.97 -2.79 14.96
N SER A 167 15.89 -1.97 15.99
CA SER A 167 14.78 -1.93 16.94
C SER A 167 14.28 -0.50 17.13
N TYR A 168 12.99 -0.36 17.44
CA TYR A 168 12.38 0.89 17.85
C TYR A 168 12.21 0.88 19.36
N ARG A 169 12.27 2.07 19.96
CA ARG A 169 11.79 2.24 21.33
C ARG A 169 10.26 2.34 21.29
N LEU A 170 9.61 1.64 22.20
CA LEU A 170 8.18 1.80 22.42
C LEU A 170 7.93 3.23 22.91
N CYS A 171 6.96 3.90 22.29
CA CYS A 171 6.62 5.30 22.55
C CYS A 171 5.11 5.39 22.81
N VAL A 172 4.65 6.54 23.31
CA VAL A 172 3.22 6.83 23.44
C VAL A 172 2.96 8.14 22.72
N ALA A 173 1.99 8.17 21.81
CA ALA A 173 1.55 9.39 21.17
C ALA A 173 0.55 10.11 22.09
N LEU A 174 0.85 11.38 22.36
CA LEU A 174 0.09 12.25 23.25
C LEU A 174 -0.47 13.44 22.45
N PRO A 175 -1.66 13.96 22.80
CA PRO A 175 -2.11 15.26 22.32
C PRO A 175 -1.06 16.35 22.60
N SER A 176 -0.92 17.33 21.72
CA SER A 176 0.12 18.37 21.86
C SER A 176 -0.03 19.22 23.13
N GLY A 177 -1.26 19.36 23.65
CA GLY A 177 -1.56 20.03 24.93
C GLY A 177 -1.51 19.14 26.16
N HIS A 178 -1.17 17.84 26.02
CA HIS A 178 -1.16 16.91 27.14
C HIS A 178 -0.07 17.28 28.16
N PRO A 179 -0.31 17.19 29.48
CA PRO A 179 0.69 17.52 30.51
C PRO A 179 2.04 16.79 30.36
N LEU A 180 2.01 15.60 29.76
CA LEU A 180 3.19 14.76 29.51
C LEU A 180 3.86 15.02 28.14
N ALA A 181 3.26 15.80 27.24
CA ALA A 181 3.71 15.95 25.84
C ALA A 181 5.12 16.54 25.70
N GLY A 182 5.58 17.32 26.68
CA GLY A 182 6.93 17.91 26.68
C GLY A 182 8.05 16.96 27.13
N LYS A 183 7.73 15.74 27.57
CA LYS A 183 8.71 14.80 28.14
C LYS A 183 9.35 13.93 27.05
N ARG A 184 10.66 13.73 27.15
CA ARG A 184 11.43 12.86 26.24
C ARG A 184 11.34 11.37 26.59
N SER A 185 10.91 11.06 27.81
CA SER A 185 10.73 9.71 28.34
C SER A 185 9.70 9.76 29.46
N LEU A 186 8.92 8.70 29.60
CA LEU A 186 7.89 8.57 30.61
C LEU A 186 8.20 7.37 31.51
N HIS A 187 8.01 7.55 32.81
CA HIS A 187 7.81 6.43 33.72
C HIS A 187 6.36 5.96 33.60
N LEU A 188 6.14 4.64 33.62
CA LEU A 188 4.79 4.07 33.51
C LEU A 188 3.83 4.58 34.61
N LYS A 189 4.35 4.92 35.79
CA LYS A 189 3.58 5.56 36.87
C LYS A 189 2.98 6.92 36.49
N GLU A 190 3.58 7.62 35.52
CA GLU A 190 3.08 8.91 35.04
C GLU A 190 1.88 8.74 34.11
N LEU A 191 1.64 7.53 33.60
CA LEU A 191 0.45 7.18 32.81
C LEU A 191 -0.70 6.68 33.69
N HIS A 192 -0.57 6.70 35.02
CA HIS A 192 -1.63 6.25 35.92
C HIS A 192 -2.86 7.16 35.79
N GLY A 193 -4.02 6.55 35.56
CA GLY A 193 -5.27 7.25 35.28
C GLY A 193 -5.52 7.50 33.79
N GLU A 194 -4.53 7.25 32.93
CA GLU A 194 -4.67 7.40 31.47
C GLU A 194 -5.27 6.16 30.82
N HIS A 195 -5.86 6.37 29.65
CA HIS A 195 -6.32 5.32 28.76
C HIS A 195 -5.27 5.11 27.66
N LEU A 196 -4.87 3.87 27.43
CA LEU A 196 -3.86 3.49 26.45
C LEU A 196 -4.48 2.56 25.41
N MET A 197 -4.59 3.03 24.17
CA MET A 197 -4.98 2.25 23.02
C MET A 197 -3.84 1.33 22.61
N MET A 198 -4.10 0.03 22.56
CA MET A 198 -3.17 -1.01 22.15
C MET A 198 -3.80 -1.93 21.12
N VAL A 199 -3.02 -2.50 20.21
CA VAL A 199 -3.52 -3.60 19.36
C VAL A 199 -3.99 -4.77 20.22
N LYS A 200 -5.01 -5.49 19.73
CA LYS A 200 -5.55 -6.66 20.43
C LYS A 200 -4.48 -7.70 20.75
N THR A 201 -4.54 -8.21 21.96
CA THR A 201 -3.61 -9.26 22.42
C THR A 201 -3.77 -10.58 21.64
N GLY A 202 -2.67 -11.33 21.51
CA GLY A 202 -2.63 -12.68 20.94
C GLY A 202 -1.99 -12.78 19.55
N ASP A 203 -1.51 -11.66 19.00
CA ASP A 203 -0.85 -11.64 17.69
C ASP A 203 0.60 -11.18 17.75
N THR A 204 0.98 -10.34 18.71
CA THR A 204 2.33 -9.77 18.82
C THR A 204 2.92 -10.04 20.20
N GLU A 205 3.83 -11.02 20.30
CA GLU A 205 4.39 -11.49 21.59
C GLU A 205 4.92 -10.36 22.47
N PHE A 206 5.69 -9.43 21.90
CA PHE A 206 6.24 -8.29 22.65
C PHE A 206 5.15 -7.35 23.22
N LEU A 207 4.08 -7.08 22.45
CA LEU A 207 2.99 -6.21 22.91
C LEU A 207 2.04 -6.95 23.86
N ASP A 208 1.89 -8.27 23.69
CA ASP A 208 1.14 -9.14 24.59
C ASP A 208 1.80 -9.17 25.98
N ASP A 209 3.13 -9.36 26.02
CA ASP A 209 3.91 -9.33 27.26
C ASP A 209 3.86 -7.95 27.91
N PHE A 210 3.97 -6.88 27.11
CA PHE A 210 3.85 -5.51 27.61
C PHE A 210 2.46 -5.24 28.20
N ALA A 211 1.38 -5.63 27.51
CA ALA A 211 0.02 -5.51 28.01
C ALA A 211 -0.20 -6.30 29.31
N ALA A 212 0.36 -7.51 29.39
CA ALA A 212 0.30 -8.34 30.59
C ALA A 212 1.04 -7.69 31.77
N MET A 213 2.23 -7.13 31.52
CA MET A 213 3.00 -6.39 32.52
C MET A 213 2.24 -5.14 33.01
N LEU A 214 1.65 -4.35 32.10
CA LEU A 214 0.85 -3.19 32.50
C LEU A 214 -0.34 -3.61 33.39
N LYS A 215 -1.05 -4.68 33.04
CA LYS A 215 -2.18 -5.19 33.84
C LYS A 215 -1.73 -5.67 35.23
N ALA A 216 -0.55 -6.27 35.34
CA ALA A 216 -0.03 -6.81 36.59
C ALA A 216 0.59 -5.75 37.51
N GLU A 217 1.39 -4.84 36.96
CA GLU A 217 2.23 -3.91 37.72
C GLU A 217 1.68 -2.47 37.75
N HIS A 218 0.83 -2.12 36.79
CA HIS A 218 0.25 -0.79 36.62
C HIS A 218 -1.26 -0.82 36.32
N PRO A 219 -2.09 -1.44 37.17
CA PRO A 219 -3.53 -1.58 36.94
C PRO A 219 -4.29 -0.24 36.90
N GLN A 220 -3.64 0.87 37.26
CA GLN A 220 -4.17 2.23 37.12
C GLN A 220 -4.16 2.72 35.66
N ILE A 221 -3.50 2.02 34.74
CA ILE A 221 -3.51 2.33 33.31
C ILE A 221 -4.62 1.50 32.67
N THR A 222 -5.60 2.16 32.06
CA THR A 222 -6.70 1.46 31.39
C THR A 222 -6.28 1.11 29.97
N ILE A 223 -6.27 -0.17 29.63
CA ILE A 223 -5.95 -0.62 28.26
C ILE A 223 -7.25 -0.70 27.45
N GLU A 224 -7.31 0.05 26.35
CA GLU A 224 -8.33 -0.10 25.31
C GLU A 224 -7.73 -0.88 24.14
N GLU A 225 -8.41 -1.92 23.69
CA GLU A 225 -7.96 -2.71 22.54
C GLU A 225 -8.57 -2.14 21.24
N THR A 226 -7.72 -1.92 20.24
CA THR A 226 -8.14 -1.78 18.85
C THR A 226 -8.12 -3.15 18.16
N ASP A 227 -8.39 -3.19 16.87
CA ASP A 227 -8.21 -4.37 16.04
C ASP A 227 -6.74 -4.80 15.95
N TYR A 228 -6.43 -5.78 15.10
CA TYR A 228 -5.12 -6.43 15.04
C TYR A 228 -3.96 -5.56 14.51
N TYR A 229 -4.19 -4.29 14.15
CA TYR A 229 -3.19 -3.40 13.56
C TYR A 229 -3.57 -1.94 13.78
N TYR A 230 -2.57 -1.04 13.69
CA TYR A 230 -2.79 0.40 13.70
C TYR A 230 -2.94 0.95 12.30
N ASP A 231 -3.94 1.80 12.13
CA ASP A 231 -4.18 2.59 10.92
C ASP A 231 -4.55 4.03 11.26
N MET A 232 -4.81 4.81 10.20
CA MET A 232 -5.25 6.18 10.34
C MET A 232 -6.58 6.31 11.10
N ASP A 233 -7.47 5.33 10.98
CA ASP A 233 -8.75 5.34 11.71
C ASP A 233 -8.52 5.13 13.21
N THR A 234 -7.58 4.27 13.59
CA THR A 234 -7.16 4.11 14.98
C THR A 234 -6.60 5.40 15.55
N PHE A 235 -5.74 6.10 14.79
CA PHE A 235 -5.21 7.40 15.19
C PHE A 235 -6.34 8.42 15.41
N ASN A 236 -7.30 8.49 14.47
CA ASN A 236 -8.46 9.37 14.58
C ASN A 236 -9.34 9.03 15.80
N LEU A 237 -9.53 7.74 16.08
CA LEU A 237 -10.29 7.27 17.24
C LEU A 237 -9.65 7.70 18.57
N CYS A 238 -8.32 7.59 18.68
CA CYS A 238 -7.57 8.06 19.84
C CYS A 238 -7.80 9.57 20.09
N GLY A 239 -7.75 10.38 19.02
CA GLY A 239 -8.06 11.81 19.11
C GLY A 239 -9.50 12.12 19.52
N GLN A 240 -10.48 11.33 19.08
CA GLN A 240 -11.90 11.51 19.41
C GLN A 240 -12.25 11.10 20.84
N LYS A 241 -11.59 10.05 21.35
CA LYS A 241 -11.84 9.51 22.70
C LYS A 241 -10.89 10.05 23.77
N GLU A 242 -9.94 10.91 23.39
CA GLU A 242 -8.85 11.38 24.27
C GLU A 242 -8.04 10.21 24.87
N VAL A 243 -7.86 9.15 24.09
CA VAL A 243 -7.07 7.96 24.47
C VAL A 243 -5.66 8.11 23.92
N LEU A 244 -4.66 7.74 24.71
CA LEU A 244 -3.26 7.78 24.29
C LEU A 244 -2.96 6.58 23.39
N LEU A 245 -2.24 6.77 22.29
CA LEU A 245 -1.90 5.68 21.37
C LEU A 245 -0.52 5.12 21.72
N LEU A 246 -0.41 3.80 21.90
CA LEU A 246 0.88 3.11 22.03
C LEU A 246 1.52 2.83 20.67
#